data_AF-A0A1I7UQT4-F1
#
_entry.id   AF-A0A1I7UQT4-F1
#
_cell.length_a   1.000
_cell.length_b   1.000
_cell.length_c   1.000
_cell.angle_alpha   90.00
_cell.angle_beta   90.00
_cell.angle_gamma   90.00
#
_symmetry.space_group_name_H-M   'P 1'
#
loop_
_entity.id
_entity.type
_entity.pdbx_description
1 polymer ?
#
loop_
_entity_poly.entity_id
_entity_poly.type
_entity_poly.pdbx_seq_one_letter_code
_entity_poly.pdbx_strand_id
1 'polypeptide(L)'
;MQRHNSTYVVKRDGRSEDVHFDKITSRIQKLSYGLNMEFVDPVAVAIKVISGLYKGVTTVELDNLAAETAASMTTQHPEYALLAARIAVSNLHKKTNKVFSE
;
A
#
# COMPACT_ATOMS: atom_id res chain seq x y z
N MET A 1 -5.90 17.45 -28.45
CA MET A 1 -5.04 16.49 -27.74
C MET A 1 -5.09 16.83 -26.25
N GLN A 2 -5.96 16.19 -25.48
CA GLN A 2 -6.01 16.41 -24.03
C GLN A 2 -4.74 15.80 -23.42
N ARG A 3 -3.94 16.62 -22.75
CA ARG A 3 -2.79 16.14 -21.97
C ARG A 3 -3.35 15.27 -20.85
N HIS A 4 -3.18 13.96 -20.94
CA HIS A 4 -3.42 13.07 -19.81
C HIS A 4 -2.51 13.57 -18.69
N ASN A 5 -3.11 14.08 -17.61
CA ASN A 5 -2.37 14.51 -16.44
C ASN A 5 -1.78 13.24 -15.83
N SER A 6 -0.52 12.91 -16.11
CA SER A 6 0.09 11.67 -15.62
C SER A 6 0.14 11.72 -14.10
N THR A 7 -0.62 10.84 -13.44
CA THR A 7 -0.56 10.67 -12.00
C THR A 7 0.77 9.99 -11.68
N TYR A 8 1.60 10.65 -10.87
CA TYR A 8 2.88 10.14 -10.43
C TYR A 8 2.92 10.01 -8.91
N VAL A 9 3.79 9.14 -8.41
CA VAL A 9 4.14 8.98 -7.00
C VAL A 9 5.54 9.51 -6.73
N VAL A 10 5.75 10.08 -5.55
CA VAL A 10 7.08 10.51 -5.09
C VAL A 10 7.68 9.44 -4.19
N LYS A 11 8.80 8.86 -4.60
CA LYS A 11 9.52 7.85 -3.82
C LYS A 11 10.17 8.44 -2.58
N ARG A 12 10.56 7.56 -1.65
CA ARG A 12 11.26 7.95 -0.41
C ARG A 12 12.60 8.65 -0.67
N ASP A 13 13.23 8.40 -1.82
CA ASP A 13 14.46 9.04 -2.27
C ASP A 13 14.22 10.37 -3.03
N GLY A 14 12.96 10.84 -3.09
CA GLY A 14 12.57 12.07 -3.77
C GLY A 14 12.32 11.94 -5.28
N ARG A 15 12.58 10.77 -5.89
CA ARG A 15 12.32 10.57 -7.33
C ARG A 15 10.83 10.41 -7.61
N SER A 16 10.35 10.99 -8.70
CA SER A 16 8.99 10.74 -9.21
C SER A 16 8.96 9.53 -10.14
N GLU A 17 7.90 8.74 -10.05
CA GLU A 17 7.60 7.64 -10.97
C GLU A 17 6.12 7.66 -11.33
N ASP A 18 5.76 7.31 -12.56
CA ASP A 18 4.37 7.13 -12.94
C ASP A 18 3.68 6.06 -12.08
N VAL A 19 2.39 6.26 -11.79
CA VAL A 19 1.63 5.29 -11.01
C VAL A 19 1.41 4.02 -11.84
N HIS A 20 1.96 2.91 -11.35
CA HIS A 20 1.70 1.58 -11.86
C HIS A 20 0.78 0.83 -10.89
N PHE A 21 -0.48 0.63 -11.26
CA PHE A 21 -1.48 -0.04 -10.43
C PHE A 21 -1.06 -1.47 -10.05
N ASP A 22 -0.46 -2.20 -10.99
CA ASP A 22 0.04 -3.56 -10.74
C ASP A 22 1.09 -3.61 -9.62
N LYS A 23 1.89 -2.55 -9.44
CA LYS A 23 2.89 -2.47 -8.36
C LYS A 23 2.22 -2.32 -7.00
N ILE A 24 1.10 -1.62 -6.92
CA ILE A 24 0.31 -1.44 -5.70
C ILE A 24 -0.33 -2.79 -5.33
N THR A 25 -1.03 -3.42 -6.27
CA THR A 25 -1.65 -4.74 -6.08
C THR A 25 -0.62 -5.79 -5.68
N SER A 26 0.49 -5.88 -6.40
CA SER A 26 1.57 -6.83 -6.12
C SER A 26 2.17 -6.64 -4.71
N ARG A 27 2.25 -5.40 -4.24
CA ARG A 27 2.78 -5.10 -2.90
C ARG A 27 1.85 -5.59 -1.80
N ILE A 28 0.54 -5.32 -1.93
CA ILE A 28 -0.46 -5.76 -0.95
C ILE A 28 -0.54 -7.30 -0.94
N GLN A 29 -0.55 -7.93 -2.11
CA GLN A 29 -0.59 -9.39 -2.22
C GLN A 29 0.65 -10.08 -1.66
N LYS A 30 1.85 -9.48 -1.78
CA LYS A 30 3.05 -10.00 -1.11
C LYS A 30 2.95 -9.98 0.42
N LEU A 31 2.14 -9.10 1.00
CA LEU A 31 1.96 -8.97 2.44
C LEU A 31 0.80 -9.83 2.98
N SER A 32 -0.01 -10.43 2.11
CA SER A 32 -1.13 -11.31 2.48
C SER A 32 -0.73 -12.78 2.66
N TYR A 33 0.56 -13.10 2.79
CA TYR A 33 1.04 -14.47 2.95
C TYR A 33 0.42 -15.15 4.19
N GLY A 34 -0.07 -16.37 4.03
CA GLY A 34 -0.67 -17.15 5.13
C GLY A 34 -1.94 -16.53 5.74
N LEU A 35 -2.58 -15.58 5.06
CA LEU A 35 -3.94 -15.16 5.38
C LEU A 35 -4.95 -16.11 4.72
N ASN A 36 -6.14 -16.21 5.29
CA ASN A 36 -7.28 -16.88 4.72
C ASN A 36 -7.84 -16.06 3.54
N MET A 37 -7.40 -16.45 2.35
CA MET A 37 -7.78 -15.82 1.07
C MET A 37 -9.25 -16.06 0.67
N GLU A 38 -9.99 -16.90 1.42
CA GLU A 38 -11.45 -17.01 1.27
C GLU A 38 -12.16 -15.73 1.74
N PHE A 39 -11.60 -15.05 2.76
CA PHE A 39 -12.17 -13.84 3.35
C PHE A 39 -11.37 -12.58 3.06
N VAL A 40 -10.06 -12.72 2.83
CA VAL A 40 -9.16 -11.59 2.54
C VAL A 40 -8.89 -11.50 1.04
N ASP A 41 -9.30 -10.39 0.44
CA ASP A 41 -9.01 -10.03 -0.95
C ASP A 41 -8.05 -8.82 -1.01
N PRO A 42 -6.75 -9.06 -1.23
CA PRO A 42 -5.75 -8.01 -1.45
C PRO A 42 -6.05 -7.10 -2.64
N VAL A 43 -6.73 -7.62 -3.67
CA VAL A 43 -7.06 -6.87 -4.89
C VAL A 43 -8.16 -5.85 -4.58
N ALA A 44 -9.17 -6.24 -3.79
CA ALA A 44 -10.19 -5.31 -3.31
C ALA A 44 -9.58 -4.14 -2.51
N VAL A 45 -8.58 -4.42 -1.65
CA VAL A 45 -7.84 -3.36 -0.95
C VAL A 45 -7.12 -2.46 -1.95
N ALA A 46 -6.42 -3.03 -2.93
CA ALA A 46 -5.67 -2.27 -3.94
C ALA A 46 -6.58 -1.33 -4.75
N ILE A 47 -7.75 -1.82 -5.19
CA ILE A 47 -8.74 -1.00 -5.93
C ILE A 47 -9.18 0.21 -5.10
N LYS A 48 -9.48 -0.01 -3.81
CA LYS A 48 -9.86 1.08 -2.90
C LYS A 48 -8.73 2.09 -2.69
N VAL A 49 -7.49 1.62 -2.52
CA VAL A 49 -6.31 2.49 -2.41
C VAL A 49 -6.13 3.34 -3.67
N ILE A 50 -6.24 2.72 -4.85
CA ILE A 50 -6.11 3.40 -6.15
C ILE A 50 -7.15 4.53 -6.29
N SER A 51 -8.39 4.28 -5.84
CA SER A 51 -9.45 5.29 -5.87
C SER A 51 -9.19 6.53 -5.00
N GLY A 52 -8.35 6.38 -3.97
CA GLY A 52 -7.94 7.48 -3.08
C GLY A 52 -6.64 8.19 -3.48
N LEU A 53 -6.01 7.82 -4.60
CA LEU A 53 -4.74 8.42 -5.03
C LEU A 53 -4.94 9.81 -5.63
N TYR A 54 -4.02 10.71 -5.30
CA TYR A 54 -3.87 12.02 -5.93
C TYR A 54 -2.49 12.18 -6.54
N LYS A 55 -2.36 13.14 -7.47
CA LYS A 55 -1.11 13.44 -8.16
C LYS A 55 -0.02 13.89 -7.17
N GLY A 56 1.13 13.24 -7.20
CA GLY A 56 2.27 13.59 -6.35
C GLY A 56 2.24 12.98 -4.96
N VAL A 57 1.32 12.05 -4.69
CA VAL A 57 1.29 11.27 -3.44
C VAL A 57 2.64 10.58 -3.20
N THR A 58 3.15 10.66 -1.97
CA THR A 58 4.41 9.98 -1.63
C THR A 58 4.19 8.49 -1.45
N THR A 59 5.23 7.69 -1.68
CA THR A 59 5.20 6.24 -1.40
C THR A 59 5.07 5.89 0.08
N VAL A 60 5.17 6.89 0.97
CA VAL A 60 4.87 6.74 2.41
C VAL A 60 3.38 6.91 2.65
N GLU A 61 2.78 7.98 2.11
CA GLU A 61 1.33 8.22 2.19
C GLU A 61 0.54 7.11 1.50
N LEU A 62 1.02 6.60 0.37
CA LEU A 62 0.41 5.46 -0.33
C LEU A 62 0.37 4.20 0.55
N ASP A 63 1.44 3.90 1.28
CA ASP A 63 1.48 2.76 2.20
C ASP A 63 0.59 2.99 3.42
N ASN A 64 0.51 4.22 3.93
CA ASN A 64 -0.40 4.58 5.03
C ASN A 64 -1.87 4.42 4.61
N LEU A 65 -2.24 4.95 3.43
CA LEU A 65 -3.58 4.79 2.86
C LEU A 65 -3.93 3.30 2.69
N ALA A 66 -2.98 2.48 2.25
CA ALA A 66 -3.19 1.04 2.14
C ALA A 66 -3.42 0.35 3.49
N ALA A 67 -2.67 0.74 4.53
CA ALA A 67 -2.86 0.22 5.88
C ALA A 67 -4.22 0.64 6.45
N GLU A 68 -4.61 1.92 6.33
CA GLU A 68 -5.91 2.45 6.77
C GLU A 68 -7.08 1.79 6.03
N THR A 69 -6.94 1.61 4.71
CA THR A 69 -7.93 0.93 3.88
C THR A 69 -8.13 -0.51 4.34
N ALA A 70 -7.04 -1.26 4.55
CA ALA A 70 -7.12 -2.62 5.08
C ALA A 70 -7.74 -2.64 6.49
N ALA A 71 -7.35 -1.73 7.37
CA ALA A 71 -7.90 -1.66 8.73
C ALA A 71 -9.42 -1.40 8.71
N SER A 72 -9.92 -0.57 7.80
CA SER A 72 -11.37 -0.33 7.64
C SER A 72 -12.16 -1.59 7.26
N MET A 73 -11.51 -2.53 6.56
CA MET A 73 -12.07 -3.82 6.14
C MET A 73 -12.06 -4.88 7.24
N THR A 74 -11.54 -4.58 8.43
CA THR A 74 -11.64 -5.46 9.62
C THR A 74 -13.09 -5.77 10.00
N THR A 75 -14.02 -4.88 9.63
CA THR A 75 -15.46 -5.10 9.76
C THR A 75 -15.98 -6.29 8.93
N GLN A 76 -15.25 -6.69 7.89
CA GLN A 76 -15.58 -7.85 7.05
C GLN A 76 -14.92 -9.13 7.57
N HIS A 77 -13.64 -9.05 7.95
CA HIS A 77 -12.89 -10.17 8.51
C HIS A 77 -11.69 -9.69 9.34
N PRO A 78 -11.40 -10.27 10.53
CA PRO A 78 -10.32 -9.81 11.41
C PRO A 78 -8.93 -9.88 10.79
N GLU A 79 -8.68 -10.77 9.82
CA GLU A 79 -7.36 -10.87 9.19
C GLU A 79 -6.99 -9.67 8.30
N TYR A 80 -7.96 -8.83 7.92
CA TYR A 80 -7.63 -7.53 7.34
C TYR A 80 -6.86 -6.63 8.31
N ALA A 81 -7.05 -6.76 9.63
CA ALA A 81 -6.24 -6.08 10.62
C ALA A 81 -4.78 -6.57 10.60
N LEU A 82 -4.56 -7.87 10.38
CA LEU A 82 -3.22 -8.44 10.23
C LEU A 82 -2.54 -7.94 8.95
N LEU A 83 -3.28 -7.87 7.83
CA LEU A 83 -2.79 -7.26 6.60
C LEU A 83 -2.42 -5.78 6.80
N ALA A 84 -3.29 -5.00 7.45
CA ALA A 84 -3.04 -3.60 7.78
C ALA A 84 -1.77 -3.42 8.62
N ALA A 85 -1.62 -4.22 9.68
CA ALA A 85 -0.43 -4.21 10.52
C ALA A 85 0.84 -4.55 9.72
N ARG A 86 0.79 -5.53 8.81
CA ARG A 86 1.93 -5.89 7.96
C ARG A 86 2.31 -4.78 6.98
N ILE A 87 1.33 -4.07 6.41
CA ILE A 87 1.59 -2.90 5.56
C ILE A 87 2.28 -1.80 6.36
N ALA A 88 1.74 -1.47 7.55
CA ALA A 88 2.32 -0.45 8.43
C ALA A 88 3.74 -0.80 8.86
N VAL A 89 3.99 -2.05 9.29
CA VAL A 89 5.33 -2.52 9.66
C VAL A 89 6.28 -2.54 8.45
N SER A 90 5.82 -2.98 7.27
CA SER A 90 6.63 -2.92 6.05
C SER A 90 7.03 -1.48 5.68
N ASN A 91 6.14 -0.52 5.91
CA ASN A 91 6.45 0.90 5.73
C ASN A 91 7.48 1.39 6.76
N LEU A 92 7.31 1.02 8.04
CA LEU A 92 8.23 1.35 9.12
C LEU A 92 9.64 0.81 8.86
N HIS A 93 9.77 -0.45 8.46
CA HIS A 93 11.07 -1.06 8.14
C HIS A 93 11.82 -0.36 7.00
N LYS A 94 11.15 0.42 6.15
CA LYS A 94 11.82 1.24 5.12
C LYS A 94 12.37 2.56 5.68
N LYS A 95 12.13 2.85 6.96
CA LYS A 95 12.60 4.04 7.69
C LYS A 95 13.51 3.70 8.87
N THR A 96 13.81 2.42 9.08
CA THR A 96 14.69 1.96 10.17
C THR A 96 15.93 1.31 9.60
N ASN A 97 17.01 1.34 10.37
CA ASN A 97 18.21 0.54 10.07
C ASN A 97 17.88 -0.94 10.15
N LYS A 98 18.62 -1.75 9.39
CA LYS A 98 18.41 -3.21 9.38
C LYS A 98 19.10 -3.90 10.54
N VAL A 99 20.17 -3.30 11.06
CA VAL A 99 20.98 -3.85 12.14
C VAL A 99 20.62 -3.13 13.43
N PHE A 100 20.40 -3.89 14.49
CA PHE A 100 20.01 -3.34 15.79
C PHE A 100 21.06 -2.38 16.39
N SER A 101 22.35 -2.62 16.12
CA SER A 101 23.47 -1.84 16.65
C SER A 101 23.84 -0.61 15.81
N GLU A 102 23.15 -0.37 14.69
CA GLU A 102 23.30 0.82 13.84
C GLU A 102 22.22 1.84 14.15
#